data_AF-A0A4Q3XZJ5-F1
#
_entry.id   AF-A0A4Q3XZJ5-F1
#
_cell.length_a   1.000
_cell.length_b   1.000
_cell.length_c   1.000
_cell.angle_alpha   90.00
_cell.angle_beta   90.00
_cell.angle_gamma   90.00
#
_symmetry.space_group_name_H-M   'P 1'
#
loop_
_entity.id
_entity.type
_entity.pdbx_description
1 polymer ?
#
loop_
_entity_poly.entity_id
_entity_poly.type
_entity_poly.pdbx_seq_one_letter_code
_entity_poly.pdbx_strand_id
1 'polypeptide(L)'
;MNTHHLALTAVLLLSSAQPALAAEIILERTAVQKLVEQSLFNDKGRYYVSRGACTAYFEEPSVTLKDGRIVIRSHLSGRFGADVGGSCVGVGLASWTTVSGTPTSQGTVVRLDGIRVDEIQDPSTQMVLNSGLVPSLPRAIELDVFNAVKAMLQGSGGQIQADVQRLNIQAVSATDSRLSVRFDFTLIGK
;
A
#
# COMPACT_ATOMS: atom_id res chain seq x y z
N MET A 1 -11.80 -70.60 -29.96
CA MET A 1 -13.19 -70.11 -29.99
C MET A 1 -13.43 -69.19 -28.81
N ASN A 2 -14.08 -68.06 -29.08
CA ASN A 2 -14.75 -67.10 -28.20
C ASN A 2 -13.95 -65.98 -27.50
N THR A 3 -13.90 -64.87 -28.25
CA THR A 3 -13.91 -63.45 -27.85
C THR A 3 -15.02 -63.08 -26.86
N HIS A 4 -14.77 -62.16 -25.91
CA HIS A 4 -15.71 -61.10 -25.52
C HIS A 4 -14.99 -59.86 -24.94
N HIS A 5 -15.43 -58.71 -25.44
CA HIS A 5 -15.03 -57.32 -25.14
C HIS A 5 -15.48 -56.87 -23.75
N LEU A 6 -14.82 -55.84 -23.18
CA LEU A 6 -15.41 -54.77 -22.32
C LEU A 6 -14.28 -53.76 -22.01
N ALA A 7 -14.09 -52.72 -22.82
CA ALA A 7 -14.80 -51.44 -22.84
C ALA A 7 -14.38 -50.48 -21.70
N LEU A 8 -13.41 -49.65 -22.08
CA LEU A 8 -13.04 -48.30 -21.63
C LEU A 8 -14.18 -47.48 -20.98
N THR A 9 -13.93 -46.82 -19.85
CA THR A 9 -14.66 -45.60 -19.46
C THR A 9 -13.75 -44.66 -18.66
N ALA A 10 -13.06 -43.77 -19.38
CA ALA A 10 -12.36 -42.64 -18.78
C ALA A 10 -13.35 -41.47 -18.65
N VAL A 11 -13.81 -41.19 -17.43
CA VAL A 11 -14.64 -40.02 -17.13
C VAL A 11 -13.74 -38.78 -17.12
N LEU A 12 -13.75 -38.02 -18.22
CA LEU A 12 -13.18 -36.68 -18.26
C LEU A 12 -14.09 -35.74 -17.45
N LEU A 13 -13.68 -35.44 -16.21
CA LEU A 13 -14.18 -34.31 -15.45
C LEU A 13 -13.72 -33.02 -16.14
N LEU A 14 -14.52 -32.53 -17.08
CA LEU A 14 -14.45 -31.17 -17.60
C LEU A 14 -14.86 -30.22 -16.47
N SER A 15 -13.90 -29.84 -15.63
CA SER A 15 -14.03 -28.69 -14.73
C SER A 15 -14.33 -27.47 -15.59
N SER A 16 -15.59 -27.03 -15.60
CA SER A 16 -16.00 -25.73 -16.12
C SER A 16 -15.34 -24.65 -15.28
N ALA A 17 -14.14 -24.24 -15.68
CA ALA A 17 -13.54 -22.99 -15.21
C ALA A 17 -14.44 -21.85 -15.72
N GLN A 18 -15.46 -21.50 -14.95
CA GLN A 18 -16.18 -20.26 -15.17
C GLN A 18 -15.14 -19.14 -15.08
N PRO A 19 -15.02 -18.25 -16.08
CA PRO A 19 -14.14 -17.11 -15.97
C PRO A 19 -14.61 -16.30 -14.76
N ALA A 20 -13.79 -16.26 -13.71
CA ALA A 20 -13.99 -15.32 -12.63
C ALA A 20 -13.82 -13.93 -13.25
N LEU A 21 -14.94 -13.27 -13.53
CA LEU A 21 -15.00 -11.90 -14.03
C LEU A 21 -14.54 -10.97 -12.91
N ALA A 22 -13.24 -10.93 -12.66
CA ALA A 22 -12.64 -10.02 -11.72
C ALA A 22 -12.29 -8.74 -12.45
N ALA A 23 -12.69 -7.60 -11.89
CA ALA A 23 -12.27 -6.31 -12.38
C ALA A 23 -10.84 -6.03 -11.92
N GLU A 24 -10.07 -5.35 -12.76
CA GLU A 24 -8.71 -4.94 -12.42
C GLU A 24 -8.58 -3.43 -12.62
N ILE A 25 -8.00 -2.76 -11.61
CA ILE A 25 -7.54 -1.39 -11.75
C ILE A 25 -6.02 -1.40 -11.72
N ILE A 26 -5.46 -0.70 -12.70
CA ILE A 26 -4.03 -0.47 -12.84
C ILE A 26 -3.77 0.97 -12.42
N LEU A 27 -3.06 1.13 -11.31
CA LEU A 27 -2.63 2.44 -10.82
C LEU A 27 -1.19 2.68 -11.28
N GLU A 28 -1.00 3.74 -12.06
CA GLU A 28 0.34 4.22 -12.39
C GLU A 28 1.01 4.85 -11.17
N ARG A 29 2.35 4.95 -11.20
CA ARG A 29 3.16 5.58 -10.15
C ARG A 29 2.59 6.90 -9.62
N THR A 30 2.09 7.77 -10.49
CA THR A 30 1.54 9.08 -10.10
C THR A 30 0.23 8.96 -9.32
N ALA A 31 -0.61 7.95 -9.60
CA ALA A 31 -1.80 7.67 -8.81
C ALA A 31 -1.41 7.08 -7.44
N VAL A 32 -0.44 6.17 -7.41
CA VAL A 32 0.08 5.60 -6.15
C VAL A 32 0.72 6.68 -5.28
N GLN A 33 1.48 7.61 -5.87
CA GLN A 33 2.01 8.80 -5.20
C GLN A 33 0.90 9.57 -4.48
N LYS A 34 -0.20 9.89 -5.18
CA LYS A 34 -1.33 10.61 -4.58
C LYS A 34 -1.98 9.85 -3.45
N LEU A 35 -2.13 8.53 -3.58
CA LEU A 35 -2.66 7.68 -2.51
C LEU A 35 -1.78 7.73 -1.26
N VAL A 36 -0.46 7.65 -1.43
CA VAL A 36 0.51 7.75 -0.34
C VAL A 36 0.44 9.13 0.32
N GLU A 37 0.40 10.20 -0.47
CA GLU A 37 0.28 11.57 0.04
C GLU A 37 -1.01 11.76 0.86
N GLN A 38 -2.14 11.29 0.34
CA GLN A 38 -3.45 11.41 1.00
C GLN A 38 -3.58 10.52 2.25
N SER A 39 -2.93 9.36 2.27
CA SER A 39 -3.06 8.41 3.39
C SER A 39 -2.07 8.72 4.51
N LEU A 40 -0.82 9.02 4.18
CA LEU A 40 0.27 9.19 5.15
C LEU A 40 0.66 10.64 5.39
N PHE A 41 0.73 11.46 4.34
CA PHE A 41 1.26 12.82 4.37
C PHE A 41 0.15 13.88 4.40
N ASN A 42 -0.99 13.54 5.01
CA ASN A 42 -2.20 14.36 5.00
C ASN A 42 -2.17 15.58 5.95
N ASP A 43 -1.16 15.69 6.82
CA ASP A 43 -0.96 16.88 7.64
C ASP A 43 0.05 17.82 6.95
N LYS A 44 -0.45 18.66 6.04
CA LYS A 44 0.34 19.65 5.30
C LYS A 44 1.57 19.04 4.60
N GLY A 45 1.43 17.83 4.05
CA GLY A 45 2.52 17.13 3.37
C GLY A 45 3.47 16.39 4.32
N ARG A 46 3.09 16.19 5.59
CA ARG A 46 3.92 15.53 6.60
C ARG A 46 3.30 14.27 7.15
N TYR A 47 4.13 13.25 7.33
CA TYR A 47 3.81 12.04 8.09
C TYR A 47 4.53 12.09 9.44
N TYR A 48 3.79 12.35 10.52
CA TYR A 48 4.35 12.46 11.87
C TYR A 48 4.59 11.08 12.48
N VAL A 49 5.85 10.77 12.78
CA VAL A 49 6.21 9.57 13.57
C VAL A 49 6.15 9.82 15.08
N SER A 50 6.34 11.08 15.48
CA SER A 50 6.23 11.51 16.87
C SER A 50 5.74 12.95 16.91
N ARG A 51 4.84 13.25 17.86
CA ARG A 51 4.36 14.60 18.17
C ARG A 51 4.69 14.95 19.62
N GLY A 52 4.83 16.24 19.92
CA GLY A 52 5.14 16.74 21.26
C GLY A 52 6.54 17.37 21.34
N ALA A 53 7.19 17.29 22.50
CA ALA A 53 8.50 17.92 22.69
C ALA A 53 9.54 17.39 21.68
N CYS A 54 9.66 16.08 21.52
CA CYS A 54 10.48 15.42 20.50
C CYS A 54 9.66 15.11 19.25
N THR A 55 9.24 16.18 18.54
CA THR A 55 8.51 16.04 17.27
C THR A 55 9.44 15.57 16.16
N ALA A 56 8.99 14.57 15.41
CA ALA A 56 9.67 14.09 14.21
C ALA A 56 8.65 13.66 13.16
N TYR A 57 8.97 13.96 11.90
CA TYR A 57 8.09 13.67 10.77
C TYR A 57 8.90 13.43 9.50
N PHE A 58 8.27 12.75 8.55
CA PHE A 58 8.72 12.68 7.17
C PHE A 58 7.97 13.72 6.33
N GLU A 59 8.63 14.28 5.34
CA GLU A 59 8.06 15.20 4.35
C GLU A 59 8.60 14.92 2.94
N GLU A 60 8.04 15.58 1.94
CA GLU A 60 8.46 15.46 0.54
C GLU A 60 8.50 14.01 0.02
N PRO A 61 7.38 13.26 0.10
CA PRO A 61 7.36 11.88 -0.36
C PRO A 61 7.59 11.80 -1.88
N SER A 62 8.38 10.83 -2.31
CA SER A 62 8.42 10.37 -3.70
C SER A 62 8.30 8.85 -3.77
N VAL A 63 7.41 8.39 -4.64
CA VAL A 63 7.03 6.98 -4.75
C VAL A 63 7.61 6.38 -6.02
N THR A 64 8.20 5.20 -5.88
CA THR A 64 8.50 4.29 -6.99
C THR A 64 7.92 2.91 -6.70
N LEU A 65 7.74 2.10 -7.75
CA LEU A 65 7.36 0.70 -7.62
C LEU A 65 8.48 -0.13 -8.20
N LYS A 66 8.99 -1.07 -7.41
CA LYS A 66 10.14 -1.89 -7.79
C LYS A 66 10.15 -3.18 -6.97
N ASP A 67 10.55 -4.28 -7.59
CA ASP A 67 10.78 -5.56 -6.90
C ASP A 67 9.56 -6.05 -6.08
N GLY A 68 8.34 -5.82 -6.60
CA GLY A 68 7.11 -6.20 -5.90
C GLY A 68 6.74 -5.30 -4.72
N ARG A 69 7.37 -4.14 -4.58
CA ARG A 69 7.21 -3.22 -3.44
C ARG A 69 6.82 -1.82 -3.88
N ILE A 70 6.11 -1.15 -2.98
CA ILE A 70 5.97 0.31 -3.01
C ILE A 70 7.15 0.86 -2.22
N VAL A 71 7.96 1.69 -2.87
CA VAL A 71 9.16 2.31 -2.31
C VAL A 71 8.87 3.80 -2.15
N ILE A 72 9.02 4.31 -0.94
CA ILE A 72 8.73 5.69 -0.55
C ILE A 72 10.04 6.31 -0.07
N ARG A 73 10.57 7.25 -0.85
CA ARG A 73 11.66 8.11 -0.42
C ARG A 73 11.06 9.38 0.18
N SER A 74 11.56 9.82 1.33
CA SER A 74 11.07 11.03 2.00
C SER A 74 12.18 11.64 2.84
N HIS A 75 12.05 12.91 3.19
CA HIS A 75 12.99 13.61 4.05
C HIS A 75 12.52 13.49 5.50
N LEU A 76 13.33 12.86 6.36
CA LEU A 76 13.14 12.85 7.80
C LEU A 76 13.59 14.20 8.36
N SER A 77 12.74 14.85 9.13
CA SER A 77 13.02 16.09 9.85
C SER A 77 12.50 15.97 11.28
N GLY A 78 13.35 16.12 12.30
CA GLY A 78 12.87 16.08 13.67
C GLY A 78 13.90 15.98 14.76
N ARG A 79 13.40 15.81 16.00
CA ARG A 79 14.21 15.53 17.18
C ARG A 79 13.83 14.19 17.79
N PHE A 80 14.84 13.42 18.15
CA PHE A 80 14.68 12.14 18.84
C PHE A 80 15.39 12.18 20.18
N GLY A 81 14.73 11.68 21.22
CA GLY A 81 15.21 11.75 22.59
C GLY A 81 14.07 11.62 23.60
N ALA A 82 14.26 12.16 24.79
CA ALA A 82 13.28 12.14 25.86
C ALA A 82 12.61 13.50 26.03
N ASP A 83 11.31 13.49 26.31
CA ASP A 83 10.59 14.67 26.81
C ASP A 83 10.91 14.86 28.29
N VAL A 84 11.57 15.97 28.62
CA VAL A 84 11.88 16.37 29.98
C VAL A 84 11.28 17.75 30.22
N GLY A 85 10.18 17.80 30.97
CA GLY A 85 9.51 19.06 31.31
C GLY A 85 8.96 19.83 30.10
N GLY A 86 8.52 19.13 29.04
CA GLY A 86 8.01 19.74 27.82
C GLY A 86 9.08 20.13 26.80
N SER A 87 10.34 19.78 27.07
CA SER A 87 11.48 20.05 26.18
C SER A 87 12.12 18.74 25.72
N CYS A 88 12.51 18.68 24.44
CA CYS A 88 13.23 17.52 23.92
C CYS A 88 14.69 17.57 24.31
N VAL A 89 15.12 16.61 25.13
CA VAL A 89 16.53 16.34 25.42
C VAL A 89 16.96 15.19 24.51
N GLY A 90 17.70 15.54 23.46
CA GLY A 90 18.10 14.59 22.43
C GLY A 90 18.66 15.25 21.18
N VAL A 91 18.84 14.45 20.15
CA VAL A 91 19.51 14.82 18.89
C VAL A 91 18.51 15.29 17.84
N GLY A 92 18.93 16.24 17.01
CA GLY A 92 18.21 16.61 15.79
C GLY A 92 18.67 15.72 14.64
N LEU A 93 17.72 15.15 13.89
CA LEU A 93 18.00 14.34 12.71
C LEU A 93 17.36 15.00 11.48
N ALA A 94 18.11 15.03 10.40
CA ALA A 94 17.68 15.52 9.10
C ALA A 94 18.32 14.64 8.02
N SER A 95 17.52 13.81 7.34
CA SER A 95 18.08 12.87 6.36
C SER A 95 17.05 12.35 5.37
N TRP A 96 17.47 12.20 4.12
CA TRP A 96 16.69 11.41 3.17
C TRP A 96 16.67 9.94 3.58
N THR A 97 15.47 9.38 3.64
CA THR A 97 15.22 7.99 4.02
C THR A 97 14.36 7.33 2.96
N THR A 98 14.70 6.08 2.62
CA THR A 98 13.91 5.22 1.75
C THR A 98 13.30 4.09 2.55
N VAL A 99 11.99 3.96 2.51
CA VAL A 99 11.22 2.89 3.14
C VAL A 99 10.47 2.14 2.05
N SER A 100 10.37 0.82 2.16
CA SER A 100 9.51 0.04 1.27
C SER A 100 8.61 -0.92 2.00
N GLY A 101 7.48 -1.24 1.37
CA GLY A 101 6.53 -2.26 1.83
C GLY A 101 5.95 -3.05 0.66
N THR A 102 5.58 -4.29 0.92
CA THR A 102 4.88 -5.15 -0.03
C THR A 102 3.39 -4.86 0.05
N PRO A 103 2.72 -4.45 -1.03
CA PRO A 103 1.29 -4.21 -1.01
C PRO A 103 0.55 -5.56 -0.95
N THR A 104 -0.37 -5.68 0.01
CA THR A 104 -1.17 -6.87 0.27
C THR A 104 -2.63 -6.47 0.43
N SER A 105 -3.57 -7.39 0.19
CA SER A 105 -4.98 -7.16 0.49
C SER A 105 -5.26 -7.43 1.97
N GLN A 106 -6.03 -6.52 2.59
CA GLN A 106 -6.66 -6.77 3.88
C GLN A 106 -8.13 -6.35 3.81
N GLY A 107 -9.01 -7.30 3.55
CA GLY A 107 -10.42 -7.02 3.32
C GLY A 107 -10.63 -6.10 2.11
N THR A 108 -11.01 -4.85 2.36
CA THR A 108 -11.33 -3.86 1.33
C THR A 108 -10.23 -2.82 1.11
N VAL A 109 -9.13 -2.89 1.85
CA VAL A 109 -8.01 -1.93 1.76
C VAL A 109 -6.73 -2.60 1.28
N VAL A 110 -5.86 -1.81 0.65
CA VAL A 110 -4.50 -2.24 0.33
C VAL A 110 -3.60 -1.85 1.49
N ARG A 111 -2.94 -2.84 2.10
CA ARG A 111 -2.01 -2.65 3.22
C ARG A 111 -0.58 -2.89 2.78
N LEU A 112 0.34 -2.05 3.24
CA LEU A 112 1.77 -2.27 3.07
C LEU A 112 2.30 -3.13 4.21
N ASP A 113 2.84 -4.28 3.87
CA ASP A 113 3.39 -5.29 4.77
C ASP A 113 4.90 -5.36 4.67
N GLY A 114 5.52 -5.92 5.71
CA GLY A 114 6.98 -6.08 5.75
C GLY A 114 7.68 -4.75 5.54
N ILE A 115 7.14 -3.69 6.16
CA ILE A 115 7.73 -2.35 6.07
C ILE A 115 9.15 -2.41 6.59
N ARG A 116 10.09 -1.89 5.80
CA ARG A 116 11.50 -1.83 6.17
C ARG A 116 12.13 -0.56 5.66
N VAL A 117 13.17 -0.12 6.37
CA VAL A 117 14.06 0.95 5.90
C VAL A 117 15.07 0.33 4.95
N ASP A 118 15.10 0.79 3.70
CA ASP A 118 16.06 0.31 2.70
C ASP A 118 17.34 1.15 2.73
N GLU A 119 17.21 2.47 2.94
CA GLU A 119 18.33 3.41 2.90
C GLU A 119 18.10 4.58 3.86
N ILE A 120 19.17 5.02 4.52
CA ILE A 120 19.25 6.28 5.24
C ILE A 120 20.51 6.98 4.73
N GLN A 121 20.35 8.18 4.18
CA GLN A 121 21.44 8.85 3.47
C GLN A 121 22.53 9.36 4.42
N ASP A 122 22.15 9.80 5.62
CA ASP A 122 23.08 10.32 6.62
C ASP A 122 23.54 9.21 7.58
N PRO A 123 24.85 8.88 7.63
CA PRO A 123 25.37 7.82 8.49
C PRO A 123 25.13 8.06 9.99
N SER A 124 25.12 9.33 10.41
CA SER A 124 24.88 9.69 11.82
C SER A 124 23.43 9.39 12.21
N THR A 125 22.49 9.77 11.35
CA THR A 125 21.07 9.43 11.46
C THR A 125 20.86 7.92 11.46
N GLN A 126 21.58 7.19 10.60
CA GLN A 126 21.51 5.73 10.56
C GLN A 126 21.98 5.08 11.87
N MET A 127 23.09 5.55 12.44
CA MET A 127 23.60 5.06 13.73
C MET A 127 22.58 5.30 14.85
N VAL A 128 21.96 6.49 14.89
CA VAL A 128 20.93 6.81 15.90
C VAL A 128 19.69 5.95 15.72
N LEU A 129 19.20 5.75 14.49
CA LEU A 129 18.02 4.92 14.23
C LEU A 129 18.26 3.45 14.63
N ASN A 130 19.46 2.93 14.38
CA ASN A 130 19.85 1.56 14.74
C ASN A 130 20.09 1.36 16.23
N SER A 131 20.24 2.43 17.02
CA SER A 131 20.44 2.35 18.47
C SER A 131 19.18 1.98 19.28
N GLY A 132 18.00 1.99 18.63
CA GLY A 132 16.72 1.72 19.29
C GLY A 132 16.16 2.90 20.10
N LEU A 133 16.81 4.08 20.04
CA LEU A 133 16.35 5.31 20.67
C LEU A 133 15.16 5.98 19.95
N VAL A 134 14.77 5.45 18.79
CA VAL A 134 13.74 6.02 17.92
C VAL A 134 12.50 5.14 17.91
N PRO A 135 11.28 5.70 17.99
CA PRO A 135 10.04 4.94 17.84
C PRO A 135 10.07 4.09 16.58
N SER A 136 9.66 2.83 16.71
CA SER A 136 9.55 1.90 15.58
C SER A 136 8.54 2.42 14.54
N LEU A 137 8.89 2.31 13.26
CA LEU A 137 7.93 2.51 12.18
C LEU A 137 6.70 1.60 12.36
N PRO A 138 5.51 2.03 11.91
CA PRO A 138 4.34 1.18 11.97
C PRO A 138 4.60 -0.13 11.20
N ARG A 139 4.08 -1.24 11.74
CA ARG A 139 4.22 -2.56 11.09
C ARG A 139 3.45 -2.65 9.78
N ALA A 140 2.45 -1.78 9.61
CA ALA A 140 1.64 -1.72 8.41
C ALA A 140 1.09 -0.32 8.16
N ILE A 141 0.84 -0.02 6.88
CA ILE A 141 0.26 1.23 6.40
C ILE A 141 -0.92 0.89 5.51
N GLU A 142 -2.06 1.56 5.69
CA GLU A 142 -3.22 1.38 4.83
C GLU A 142 -3.25 2.46 3.75
N LEU A 143 -3.50 2.04 2.51
CA LEU A 143 -3.77 2.89 1.36
C LEU A 143 -5.24 2.72 0.98
N ASP A 144 -5.97 3.83 0.97
CA ASP A 144 -7.40 3.84 0.67
C ASP A 144 -7.67 3.80 -0.83
N VAL A 145 -7.45 2.63 -1.41
CA VAL A 145 -7.73 2.40 -2.84
C VAL A 145 -9.23 2.43 -3.09
N PHE A 146 -10.07 1.99 -2.15
CA PHE A 146 -11.52 1.96 -2.31
C PHE A 146 -12.09 3.34 -2.62
N ASN A 147 -11.74 4.35 -1.82
CA ASN A 147 -12.22 5.71 -2.03
C ASN A 147 -11.70 6.31 -3.33
N ALA A 148 -10.48 5.97 -3.75
CA ALA A 148 -9.98 6.38 -5.06
C ALA A 148 -10.78 5.75 -6.22
N VAL A 149 -11.10 4.45 -6.15
CA VAL A 149 -11.94 3.77 -7.14
C VAL A 149 -13.35 4.37 -7.18
N LYS A 150 -13.94 4.61 -6.00
CA LYS A 150 -15.25 5.25 -5.88
C LYS A 150 -15.24 6.64 -6.52
N ALA A 151 -14.22 7.46 -6.25
CA ALA A 151 -14.09 8.80 -6.84
C ALA A 151 -13.97 8.76 -8.36
N MET A 152 -13.24 7.79 -8.93
CA MET A 152 -13.14 7.61 -10.38
C MET A 152 -14.49 7.23 -11.02
N LEU A 153 -15.22 6.31 -10.39
CA LEU A 153 -16.53 5.85 -10.89
C LEU A 153 -17.59 6.96 -10.78
N GLN A 154 -17.55 7.77 -9.72
CA GLN A 154 -18.50 8.88 -9.52
C GLN A 154 -18.17 10.12 -10.38
N GLY A 155 -16.90 10.38 -10.69
CA GLY A 155 -16.49 11.49 -11.56
C GLY A 155 -16.75 11.24 -13.05
N SER A 156 -17.07 10.00 -13.42
CA SER A 156 -17.47 9.63 -14.78
C SER A 156 -18.93 10.06 -14.97
N GLY A 157 -19.18 11.29 -15.44
CA GLY A 157 -20.51 11.93 -15.57
C GLY A 157 -21.53 11.26 -16.50
N GLY A 158 -21.73 9.95 -16.36
CA GLY A 158 -22.75 9.18 -17.04
C GLY A 158 -24.14 9.44 -16.46
N GLN A 159 -25.15 9.08 -17.24
CA GLN A 159 -26.57 9.26 -16.91
C GLN A 159 -27.05 8.39 -15.73
N ILE A 160 -26.25 7.40 -15.31
CA ILE A 160 -26.53 6.50 -14.19
C ILE A 160 -25.57 6.82 -13.05
N GLN A 161 -26.11 7.15 -11.88
CA GLN A 161 -25.32 7.27 -10.66
C GLN A 161 -25.04 5.86 -10.13
N ALA A 162 -23.86 5.33 -10.43
CA ALA A 162 -23.43 4.04 -9.91
C ALA A 162 -22.87 4.22 -8.48
N ASP A 163 -23.49 3.54 -7.50
CA ASP A 163 -22.92 3.44 -6.16
C ASP A 163 -22.18 2.11 -6.00
N VAL A 164 -20.95 2.18 -5.48
CA VAL A 164 -20.12 1.00 -5.20
C VAL A 164 -20.52 0.44 -3.85
N GLN A 165 -21.37 -0.59 -3.85
CA GLN A 165 -21.88 -1.16 -2.60
C GLN A 165 -20.84 -2.03 -1.90
N ARG A 166 -20.02 -2.75 -2.67
CA ARG A 166 -18.99 -3.65 -2.16
C ARG A 166 -17.83 -3.71 -3.15
N LEU A 167 -16.61 -3.68 -2.62
CA LEU A 167 -15.37 -3.96 -3.34
C LEU A 167 -14.57 -4.97 -2.52
N ASN A 168 -14.34 -6.16 -3.09
CA ASN A 168 -13.58 -7.22 -2.44
C ASN A 168 -12.26 -7.41 -3.17
N ILE A 169 -11.14 -7.08 -2.54
CA ILE A 169 -9.82 -7.18 -3.17
C ILE A 169 -9.38 -8.64 -3.18
N GLN A 170 -9.32 -9.23 -4.37
CA GLN A 170 -8.87 -10.60 -4.57
C GLN A 170 -7.34 -10.72 -4.62
N ALA A 171 -6.68 -9.75 -5.25
CA ALA A 171 -5.24 -9.77 -5.42
C ALA A 171 -4.68 -8.36 -5.55
N VAL A 172 -3.45 -8.19 -5.08
CA VAL A 172 -2.67 -6.97 -5.22
C VAL A 172 -1.28 -7.36 -5.68
N SER A 173 -0.73 -6.65 -6.67
CA SER A 173 0.64 -6.84 -7.11
C SER A 173 1.26 -5.51 -7.53
N ALA A 174 2.54 -5.33 -7.20
CA ALA A 174 3.35 -4.24 -7.71
C ALA A 174 4.35 -4.77 -8.74
N THR A 175 4.47 -4.07 -9.86
CA THR A 175 5.50 -4.26 -10.89
C THR A 175 6.28 -2.96 -11.06
N ASP A 176 7.33 -2.94 -11.88
CA ASP A 176 8.32 -1.84 -11.99
C ASP A 176 7.76 -0.45 -12.37
N SER A 177 6.45 -0.31 -12.52
CA SER A 177 5.78 0.99 -12.71
C SER A 177 4.31 1.04 -12.32
N ARG A 178 3.70 -0.07 -11.90
CA ARG A 178 2.25 -0.21 -11.77
C ARG A 178 1.86 -1.01 -10.54
N LEU A 179 0.82 -0.56 -9.86
CA LEU A 179 0.11 -1.31 -8.83
C LEU A 179 -1.18 -1.83 -9.45
N SER A 180 -1.28 -3.15 -9.58
CA SER A 180 -2.47 -3.85 -10.01
C SER A 180 -3.29 -4.26 -8.79
N VAL A 181 -4.58 -3.90 -8.79
CA VAL A 181 -5.54 -4.29 -7.77
C VAL A 181 -6.69 -5.00 -8.46
N ARG A 182 -6.82 -6.30 -8.24
CA ARG A 182 -7.91 -7.12 -8.75
C ARG A 182 -8.99 -7.28 -7.69
N PHE A 183 -10.23 -7.02 -8.06
CA PHE A 183 -11.36 -7.02 -7.13
C PHE A 183 -12.66 -7.45 -7.80
N ASP A 184 -13.57 -7.96 -6.98
CA ASP A 184 -14.98 -8.09 -7.33
C ASP A 184 -15.74 -6.88 -6.82
N PHE A 185 -16.77 -6.46 -7.56
CA PHE A 185 -17.63 -5.37 -7.13
C PHE A 185 -19.10 -5.64 -7.42
N THR A 186 -19.96 -4.96 -6.66
CA THR A 186 -21.40 -4.87 -6.94
C THR A 186 -21.77 -3.40 -7.12
N LEU A 187 -22.34 -3.06 -8.27
CA LEU A 187 -22.87 -1.72 -8.55
C LEU A 187 -24.39 -1.75 -8.46
N ILE A 188 -24.95 -0.69 -7.90
CA ILE A 188 -26.38 -0.40 -7.99
C ILE A 188 -26.52 0.91 -8.77
N GLY A 189 -27.24 0.85 -9.90
CA GLY A 189 -27.62 2.03 -10.65
C GLY A 189 -28.93 2.61 -10.12
N LYS A 190 -28.99 3.94 -10.02
CA LYS A 190 -30.23 4.69 -9.75
C LYS A 190 -30.49 5.66 -10.88
#